data_AF-A0A256Z373-F1
#
_entry.id   AF-A0A256Z373-F1
#
_cell.length_a   1.000
_cell.length_b   1.000
_cell.length_c   1.000
_cell.angle_alpha   90.00
_cell.angle_beta   90.00
_cell.angle_gamma   90.00
#
_symmetry.space_group_name_H-M   'P 1'
#
loop_
_entity.id
_entity.type
_entity.pdbx_description
1 polymer ?
#
loop_
_entity_poly.entity_id
_entity_poly.type
_entity_poly.pdbx_seq_one_letter_code
_entity_poly.pdbx_strand_id
1 'polypeptide(L)'
;MRIEVYAEYAEALDGIEKLTHINVLYWMHRLTEKNRGKLKVHPRGDLNRPLTGVFTTRSPVRPNPIGLTRVKLLKRKGKVLFVKGLDALDGSPVIDIKSG
;
A
#
# COMPACT_ATOMS: atom_id res chain seq x y z
N MET A 1 -12.60 0.72 3.56
CA MET A 1 -11.78 1.86 3.06
C MET A 1 -12.16 2.15 1.62
N ARG A 2 -11.80 3.32 1.10
CA ARG A 2 -11.97 3.66 -0.32
C ARG A 2 -10.63 4.02 -0.95
N ILE A 3 -10.46 3.68 -2.21
CA ILE A 3 -9.37 4.16 -3.08
C ILE A 3 -10.03 5.05 -4.12
N GLU A 4 -9.61 6.30 -4.19
CA GLU A 4 -10.08 7.24 -5.20
C GLU A 4 -9.00 7.38 -6.26
N VAL A 5 -9.31 6.94 -7.47
CA VAL A 5 -8.43 7.08 -8.63
C VAL A 5 -8.65 8.47 -9.22
N TYR A 6 -7.57 9.11 -9.67
CA TYR A 6 -7.66 10.39 -10.37
C TYR A 6 -8.42 10.22 -11.69
N ALA A 7 -9.08 11.29 -12.14
CA ALA A 7 -10.05 11.22 -13.22
C ALA A 7 -9.41 10.74 -14.54
N GLU A 8 -8.19 11.19 -14.81
CA GLU A 8 -7.36 10.82 -15.96
C GLU A 8 -6.98 9.34 -16.01
N TYR A 9 -7.09 8.62 -14.88
CA TYR A 9 -6.80 7.18 -14.81
C TYR A 9 -8.07 6.32 -14.62
N ALA A 10 -9.26 6.93 -14.60
CA ALA A 10 -10.49 6.22 -14.26
C ALA A 10 -10.88 5.14 -15.29
N GLU A 11 -10.54 5.34 -16.56
CA GLU A 11 -10.77 4.37 -17.65
C GLU A 11 -9.96 3.07 -17.44
N ALA A 12 -8.77 3.16 -16.83
CA ALA A 12 -7.93 1.99 -16.53
C ALA A 12 -8.55 1.03 -15.49
N LEU A 13 -9.66 1.40 -14.87
CA LEU A 13 -10.43 0.54 -13.98
C LEU A 13 -11.37 -0.43 -14.72
N ASP A 14 -11.49 -0.34 -16.03
CA ASP A 14 -12.44 -1.15 -16.77
C ASP A 14 -12.17 -2.65 -16.65
N GLY A 15 -13.21 -3.38 -16.26
CA GLY A 15 -13.14 -4.82 -15.98
C GLY A 15 -12.70 -5.17 -14.56
N ILE A 16 -12.35 -4.21 -13.70
CA ILE A 16 -11.92 -4.48 -12.32
C ILE A 16 -12.99 -5.17 -11.48
N GLU A 17 -14.28 -4.95 -11.78
CA GLU A 17 -15.42 -5.56 -11.09
C GLU A 17 -15.49 -7.08 -11.28
N LYS A 18 -14.79 -7.62 -12.28
CA LYS A 18 -14.65 -9.07 -12.49
C LYS A 18 -13.73 -9.73 -11.44
N LEU A 19 -13.00 -8.93 -10.67
CA LEU A 19 -12.01 -9.39 -9.71
C LEU A 19 -12.57 -9.44 -8.29
N THR A 20 -12.21 -10.47 -7.53
CA THR A 20 -12.56 -10.56 -6.10
C THR A 20 -11.52 -9.88 -5.20
N HIS A 21 -10.27 -9.83 -5.66
CA HIS A 21 -9.14 -9.26 -4.95
C HIS A 21 -8.23 -8.52 -5.92
N ILE A 22 -7.55 -7.51 -5.41
CA ILE A 22 -6.55 -6.73 -6.15
C ILE A 22 -5.33 -6.51 -5.25
N ASN A 23 -4.15 -6.42 -5.85
CA ASN A 23 -2.95 -5.95 -5.16
C ASN A 23 -2.87 -4.43 -5.30
N VAL A 24 -2.68 -3.73 -4.18
CA VAL A 24 -2.56 -2.27 -4.14
C VAL A 24 -1.15 -1.92 -3.69
N LEU A 25 -0.46 -1.14 -4.51
CA LEU A 25 0.81 -0.51 -4.19
C LEU A 25 0.54 0.95 -3.78
N TYR A 26 1.02 1.36 -2.61
CA TYR A 26 0.81 2.71 -2.10
C TYR A 26 2.08 3.29 -1.47
N TRP A 27 2.19 4.61 -1.42
CA TRP A 27 3.33 5.30 -0.83
C TRP A 27 3.07 5.65 0.63
N MET A 28 3.92 5.19 1.54
CA MET A 28 3.85 5.53 2.97
C MET A 28 4.41 6.93 3.21
N HIS A 29 3.65 7.93 2.78
CA HIS A 29 4.00 9.35 2.68
C HIS A 29 4.45 10.04 3.99
N ARG A 30 4.16 9.46 5.16
CA ARG A 30 4.59 10.02 6.45
C ARG A 30 6.03 9.70 6.83
N LEU A 31 6.74 8.89 6.04
CA LEU A 31 8.13 8.56 6.31
C LEU A 31 9.07 9.63 5.76
N THR A 32 9.90 10.17 6.65
CA THR A 32 10.92 11.17 6.31
C THR A 32 12.13 10.52 5.65
N GLU A 33 13.01 11.34 5.04
CA GLU A 33 14.31 10.89 4.53
C GLU A 33 15.13 10.15 5.59
N LYS A 34 15.09 10.61 6.85
CA LYS A 34 15.75 9.91 7.98
C LYS A 34 15.20 8.50 8.19
N ASN A 35 13.89 8.31 8.01
CA ASN A 35 13.31 6.97 8.08
C ASN A 35 13.78 6.13 6.89
N ARG A 36 13.72 6.68 5.67
CA ARG A 36 14.07 5.97 4.43
C ARG A 36 15.54 5.55 4.36
N GLY A 37 16.44 6.30 4.99
CA GLY A 37 17.86 5.98 5.10
C GLY A 37 18.21 4.82 6.05
N LYS A 38 17.27 4.28 6.83
CA LYS A 38 17.53 3.15 7.74
C LYS A 38 17.61 1.83 6.97
N LEU A 39 18.71 1.10 7.15
CA LEU A 39 18.94 -0.21 6.52
C LEU A 39 18.56 -1.40 7.40
N LYS A 40 18.39 -1.18 8.71
CA LYS A 40 17.94 -2.20 9.67
C LYS A 40 16.91 -1.63 10.64
N VAL A 41 16.05 -2.51 11.16
CA VAL A 41 15.01 -2.19 12.14
C VAL A 41 14.84 -3.32 13.15
N HIS A 42 14.30 -2.99 14.31
CA HIS A 42 13.67 -3.98 15.17
C HIS A 42 12.29 -4.31 14.59
N PRO A 43 12.00 -5.55 14.15
CA PRO A 43 10.72 -5.88 13.53
C PRO A 43 9.53 -5.49 14.40
N ARG A 44 8.51 -4.86 13.81
CA ARG A 44 7.34 -4.29 14.53
C ARG A 44 7.69 -3.23 15.60
N GLY A 45 8.92 -2.70 15.62
CA GLY A 45 9.39 -1.78 16.66
C GLY A 45 9.72 -2.45 17.99
N ASP A 46 9.74 -3.78 18.06
CA ASP A 46 9.97 -4.55 19.28
C ASP A 46 11.47 -4.69 19.57
N LEU A 47 11.97 -3.91 20.54
CA LEU A 47 13.39 -3.84 20.90
C LEU A 47 13.97 -5.18 21.40
N ASN A 48 13.13 -6.14 21.80
CA ASN A 48 13.57 -7.48 22.18
C ASN A 48 13.90 -8.37 20.97
N ARG A 49 13.46 -8.00 19.77
CA ARG A 49 13.78 -8.73 18.54
C ARG A 49 15.14 -8.28 18.00
N PRO A 50 15.91 -9.16 17.36
CA PRO A 50 17.19 -8.78 16.78
C PRO A 50 17.02 -7.71 15.69
N LEU A 51 18.00 -6.81 15.63
CA LEU A 51 18.09 -5.81 14.59
C LEU A 51 18.23 -6.49 13.22
N THR A 52 17.23 -6.31 12.35
CA THR A 52 17.04 -7.08 11.11
C THR A 52 17.09 -6.17 9.89
N GLY A 53 17.70 -6.62 8.79
CA GLY A 53 17.74 -5.86 7.52
C GLY A 53 16.34 -5.56 6.98
N VAL A 54 16.09 -4.34 6.50
CA VAL A 54 14.72 -3.92 6.13
C VAL A 54 14.09 -4.79 5.04
N PHE A 55 14.89 -5.32 4.11
CA PHE A 55 14.41 -6.15 2.99
C PHE A 55 13.96 -7.56 3.39
N THR A 56 14.31 -8.05 4.58
CA THR A 56 13.81 -9.31 5.12
C THR A 56 12.60 -9.09 6.05
N THR A 57 12.04 -7.87 6.08
CA THR A 57 10.89 -7.51 6.91
C THR A 57 9.78 -6.86 6.09
N ARG A 58 8.61 -6.69 6.72
CA ARG A 58 7.51 -5.85 6.23
C ARG A 58 7.48 -4.47 6.89
N SER A 59 8.60 -4.00 7.43
CA SER A 59 8.68 -2.67 8.03
C SER A 59 8.34 -1.60 6.99
N PRO A 60 7.56 -0.56 7.36
CA PRO A 60 7.32 0.57 6.48
C PRO A 60 8.62 1.37 6.25
N VAL A 61 9.54 1.33 7.21
CA VAL A 61 10.88 1.95 7.12
C VAL A 61 11.73 1.17 6.11
N ARG A 62 11.96 1.77 4.93
CA ARG A 62 12.77 1.24 3.82
C ARG A 62 13.13 2.39 2.83
N PRO A 63 14.13 2.22 1.94
CA PRO A 63 14.54 3.26 1.00
C PRO A 63 13.42 3.79 0.10
N ASN A 64 12.61 2.88 -0.44
CA ASN A 64 11.40 3.18 -1.20
C ASN A 64 10.19 2.66 -0.42
N PRO A 65 9.52 3.53 0.38
CA PRO A 65 8.43 3.16 1.30
C PRO A 65 7.13 2.82 0.59
N ILE A 66 7.20 1.80 -0.27
CA ILE A 66 6.08 1.24 -1.02
C ILE A 66 5.45 0.14 -0.17
N GLY A 67 4.20 0.35 0.22
CA GLY A 67 3.33 -0.68 0.79
C GLY A 67 2.73 -1.56 -0.31
N LEU A 68 2.55 -2.83 0.00
CA LEU A 68 1.90 -3.81 -0.87
C LEU A 68 0.85 -4.56 -0.07
N THR A 69 -0.41 -4.42 -0.46
CA THR A 69 -1.52 -5.05 0.26
C THR A 69 -2.50 -5.68 -0.73
N ARG A 70 -2.77 -6.97 -0.54
CA ARG A 70 -3.85 -7.67 -1.26
C ARG A 70 -5.16 -7.37 -0.53
N VAL A 71 -6.09 -6.72 -1.22
CA VAL A 71 -7.35 -6.28 -0.64
C VAL A 71 -8.52 -6.99 -1.32
N LYS A 72 -9.62 -7.18 -0.58
CA LYS A 72 -10.88 -7.63 -1.16
C LYS A 72 -11.58 -6.44 -1.81
N LEU A 73 -11.91 -6.56 -3.10
CA LEU A 73 -12.75 -5.59 -3.79
C LEU A 73 -14.21 -5.82 -3.39
N LEU A 74 -14.86 -4.78 -2.86
CA LEU A 74 -16.25 -4.86 -2.42
C LEU A 74 -17.20 -4.30 -3.48
N LYS A 75 -16.83 -3.18 -4.11
CA LYS A 75 -17.58 -2.54 -5.22
C LYS A 75 -16.75 -1.43 -5.87
N ARG A 76 -17.04 -1.13 -7.13
CA ARG A 76 -16.63 0.10 -7.84
C ARG A 76 -17.81 1.08 -7.91
N LYS A 77 -17.54 2.38 -7.82
CA LYS A 77 -18.45 3.48 -8.13
C LYS A 77 -17.69 4.54 -8.92
N GLY A 78 -17.80 4.53 -10.24
CA GLY A 78 -17.00 5.40 -11.12
C GLY A 78 -15.51 5.19 -10.85
N LYS A 79 -14.80 6.26 -10.49
CA LYS A 79 -13.36 6.24 -10.14
C LYS A 79 -13.03 5.80 -8.70
N VAL A 80 -14.03 5.41 -7.92
CA VAL A 80 -13.87 5.03 -6.51
C VAL A 80 -14.03 3.53 -6.31
N LEU A 81 -13.03 2.89 -5.72
CA LEU A 81 -13.06 1.48 -5.31
C LEU A 81 -13.29 1.38 -3.80
N PHE A 82 -14.23 0.55 -3.39
CA PHE A 82 -14.46 0.22 -1.99
C PHE A 82 -13.79 -1.12 -1.70
N VAL A 83 -12.93 -1.14 -0.68
CA VAL A 83 -12.07 -2.30 -0.39
C VAL A 83 -12.04 -2.64 1.11
N LYS A 84 -11.73 -3.91 1.41
CA LYS A 84 -11.45 -4.42 2.75
C LYS A 84 -10.03 -4.96 2.85
N GLY A 85 -9.34 -4.66 3.94
CA GLY A 85 -8.00 -5.18 4.24
C GLY A 85 -6.84 -4.28 3.81
N LEU A 86 -7.10 -3.05 3.34
CA LEU A 86 -6.05 -2.06 3.09
C LEU A 86 -5.47 -1.57 4.42
N ASP A 87 -4.14 -1.42 4.51
CA ASP A 87 -3.40 -0.98 5.69
C ASP A 87 -2.68 0.36 5.48
N ALA A 88 -3.19 1.17 4.56
CA ALA A 88 -2.69 2.51 4.28
C ALA A 88 -3.28 3.56 5.23
N LEU A 89 -2.51 4.61 5.54
CA LEU A 89 -3.05 5.77 6.24
C LEU A 89 -3.94 6.58 5.29
N ASP A 90 -4.91 7.31 5.86
CA ASP A 90 -5.69 8.26 5.08
C ASP A 90 -4.79 9.28 4.37
N GLY A 91 -5.15 9.61 3.13
CA GLY A 91 -4.34 10.45 2.24
C GLY A 91 -3.10 9.78 1.64
N SER A 92 -2.85 8.48 1.88
CA SER A 92 -1.70 7.80 1.25
C SER A 92 -1.87 7.73 -0.27
N PRO A 93 -0.87 8.20 -1.05
CA PRO A 93 -0.91 8.08 -2.50
C PRO A 93 -0.93 6.62 -2.93
N VAL A 94 -1.85 6.27 -3.83
CA VAL A 94 -1.82 4.98 -4.53
C VAL A 94 -0.91 5.12 -5.74
N ILE A 95 0.00 4.16 -5.90
CA ILE A 95 0.98 4.13 -6.99
C ILE A 95 0.47 3.22 -8.11
N ASP A 96 -0.11 2.08 -7.77
CA ASP A 96 -0.49 1.06 -8.75
C ASP A 96 -1.53 0.06 -8.18
N ILE A 97 -2.31 -0.54 -9.08
CA ILE A 97 -3.36 -1.53 -8.79
C ILE A 97 -3.22 -2.68 -9.77
N LYS A 98 -3.13 -3.92 -9.28
CA LYS A 98 -2.98 -5.13 -10.12
C LYS A 98 -4.03 -6.17 -9.81
N SER A 99 -4.38 -6.97 -10.83
CA SER A 99 -5.47 -7.96 -10.78
C SER A 99 -5.23 -9.15 -9.86
N GLY A 100 -4.01 -9.31 -9.34
CA GLY A 100 -3.70 -10.35 -8.35
C GLY A 100 -2.42 -11.08 -8.66
#